data_AF-Q24104-F1
#
_entry.id   AF-Q24104-F1
#
_cell.length_a   1.000
_cell.length_b   1.000
_cell.length_c   1.000
_cell.angle_alpha   90.00
_cell.angle_beta   90.00
_cell.angle_gamma   90.00
#
_symmetry.space_group_name_H-M   'P 1'
#
loop_
_entity.id
_entity.type
_entity.pdbx_description
1 polymer ?
#
loop_
_entity_poly.entity_id
_entity_poly.type
_entity_poly.pdbx_seq_one_letter_code
_entity_poly.pdbx_strand_id
1 'polypeptide(L)'
;FQVSPVNENSVESGRPWWERYQPISYKLTTRSGNEEQLASMVRRCNNAGVRTYVDVVFNHMAADGGTYGTAGSTASPSSKSYPAVPYSSLDFNPTRAITNYNDANEVRNCELVGLRDLNQGNSYVQEKVSDFLNHLIDLGV
;
A
#
# COMPACT_ATOMS: atom_id res chain seq x y z
N PHE A 1 0.57 -6.54 -18.87
CA PHE A 1 0.51 -7.59 -17.82
C PHE A 1 0.40 -6.91 -16.48
N GLN A 2 -0.25 -7.54 -15.51
CA GLN A 2 -0.37 -7.01 -14.16
C GLN A 2 0.75 -7.56 -13.27
N VAL A 3 1.31 -6.71 -12.41
CA VAL A 3 2.24 -7.12 -11.35
C VAL A 3 1.56 -7.00 -9.99
N SER A 4 1.97 -7.86 -9.04
CA SER A 4 1.59 -7.74 -7.62
C SER A 4 2.02 -6.38 -7.03
N PRO A 5 1.53 -6.01 -5.84
CA PRO A 5 1.94 -4.75 -5.19
C PRO A 5 3.45 -4.62 -5.11
N VAL A 6 3.93 -3.43 -5.50
CA VAL A 6 5.34 -3.07 -5.67
C VAL A 6 5.88 -2.17 -4.57
N ASN A 7 4.99 -1.59 -3.76
CA ASN A 7 5.36 -0.81 -2.61
C ASN A 7 5.67 -1.69 -1.39
N GLU A 8 6.42 -1.15 -0.45
CA GLU A 8 6.82 -1.81 0.77
C GLU A 8 5.61 -2.31 1.54
N ASN A 9 5.61 -3.61 1.78
CA ASN A 9 4.54 -4.31 2.48
C ASN A 9 5.07 -4.97 3.75
N SER A 10 4.15 -5.37 4.62
CA SER A 10 4.50 -6.05 5.86
C SER A 10 5.16 -7.40 5.61
N VAL A 11 6.11 -7.77 6.47
CA VAL A 11 6.72 -9.11 6.46
C VAL A 11 6.04 -9.97 7.51
N GLU A 12 5.37 -11.03 7.03
CA GLU A 12 4.55 -11.88 7.87
C GLU A 12 5.18 -13.26 8.06
N SER A 13 4.90 -13.91 9.20
CA SER A 13 5.41 -15.26 9.46
C SER A 13 4.94 -16.24 8.37
N GLY A 14 5.84 -17.07 7.86
CA GLY A 14 5.55 -18.00 6.76
C GLY A 14 5.47 -17.35 5.37
N ARG A 15 5.69 -16.03 5.26
CA ARG A 15 5.72 -15.27 3.99
C ARG A 15 4.53 -15.53 3.07
N PRO A 16 3.28 -15.51 3.58
CA PRO A 16 2.09 -15.78 2.77
C PRO A 16 1.96 -14.77 1.63
N TRP A 17 1.16 -15.11 0.61
CA TRP A 17 0.97 -14.22 -0.54
C TRP A 17 0.29 -12.90 -0.15
N TRP A 18 -0.63 -12.95 0.82
CA TRP A 18 -1.45 -11.81 1.21
C TRP A 18 -0.68 -10.72 1.97
N GLU A 19 0.55 -10.99 2.43
CA GLU A 19 1.38 -9.98 3.12
C GLU A 19 1.61 -8.74 2.24
N ARG A 20 1.55 -8.91 0.91
CA ARG A 20 1.68 -7.83 -0.09
C ARG A 20 0.54 -6.80 -0.03
N TYR A 21 -0.62 -7.20 0.49
CA TYR A 21 -1.80 -6.35 0.63
C TYR A 21 -1.85 -5.66 2.00
N GLN A 22 -0.73 -5.61 2.71
CA GLN A 22 -0.57 -4.88 3.96
C GLN A 22 0.54 -3.83 3.83
N PRO A 23 0.25 -2.67 3.20
CA PRO A 23 1.25 -1.62 3.00
C PRO A 23 1.87 -1.13 4.32
N ILE A 24 3.18 -0.93 4.29
CA ILE A 24 3.95 -0.27 5.37
C ILE A 24 4.43 1.10 4.90
N SER A 25 4.84 1.20 3.63
CA SER A 25 5.15 2.48 3.01
C SER A 25 4.99 2.44 1.48
N TYR A 26 5.29 3.56 0.83
CA TYR A 26 5.34 3.69 -0.63
C TYR A 26 6.74 3.48 -1.24
N LYS A 27 7.74 3.07 -0.44
CA LYS A 27 9.07 2.68 -0.96
C LYS A 27 8.94 1.49 -1.90
N LEU A 28 9.69 1.46 -2.99
CA LEU A 28 9.60 0.41 -4.01
C LEU A 28 10.57 -0.75 -3.77
N THR A 29 10.46 -1.42 -2.62
CA THR A 29 11.27 -2.60 -2.29
C THR A 29 10.41 -3.69 -1.68
N THR A 30 10.31 -4.82 -2.38
CA THR A 30 9.49 -5.98 -2.01
C THR A 30 10.22 -7.29 -2.27
N ARG A 31 9.54 -8.43 -2.07
CA ARG A 31 10.03 -9.73 -2.54
C ARG A 31 10.24 -9.82 -4.06
N SER A 32 9.60 -8.96 -4.85
CA SER A 32 9.78 -8.94 -6.32
C SER A 32 11.07 -8.23 -6.75
N GLY A 33 11.73 -7.50 -5.84
CA GLY A 33 12.89 -6.68 -6.16
C GLY A 33 12.75 -5.26 -5.63
N ASN A 34 13.66 -4.40 -6.09
CA ASN A 34 13.73 -2.98 -5.76
C ASN A 34 13.31 -2.08 -6.93
N GLU A 35 13.40 -0.77 -6.73
CA GLU A 35 13.01 0.24 -7.72
C GLU A 35 13.80 0.11 -9.03
N GLU A 36 15.13 -0.08 -8.97
CA GLU A 36 15.94 -0.19 -10.18
C GLU A 36 15.54 -1.43 -11.01
N GLN A 37 15.21 -2.53 -10.34
CA GLN A 37 14.73 -3.75 -10.97
C GLN A 37 13.33 -3.55 -11.59
N LEU A 38 12.43 -2.86 -10.88
CA LEU A 38 11.10 -2.50 -11.40
C LEU A 38 11.24 -1.62 -12.66
N ALA A 39 12.03 -0.56 -12.59
CA ALA A 39 12.27 0.36 -13.70
C ALA A 39 12.90 -0.36 -14.91
N SER A 40 13.84 -1.28 -14.67
CA SER A 40 14.44 -2.12 -15.71
C SER A 40 13.42 -3.03 -16.38
N MET A 41 12.56 -3.69 -15.59
CA MET A 41 11.48 -4.54 -16.10
C MET A 41 10.51 -3.72 -16.96
N VAL A 42 9.98 -2.61 -16.44
CA VAL A 42 9.02 -1.74 -17.13
C VAL A 42 9.60 -1.25 -18.47
N ARG A 43 10.85 -0.77 -18.48
CA ARG A 43 11.54 -0.32 -19.70
C ARG A 43 11.63 -1.42 -20.75
N ARG A 44 12.04 -2.63 -20.36
CA ARG A 44 12.17 -3.77 -21.27
C ARG A 44 10.82 -4.21 -21.84
N CYS A 45 9.79 -4.22 -21.01
CA CYS A 45 8.43 -4.55 -21.44
C CYS A 45 7.87 -3.51 -22.41
N ASN A 46 8.03 -2.22 -22.11
CA ASN A 46 7.61 -1.13 -23.00
C ASN A 46 8.31 -1.20 -24.36
N ASN A 47 9.62 -1.47 -24.40
CA ASN A 47 10.37 -1.64 -25.65
C ASN A 47 9.89 -2.83 -26.48
N ALA A 48 9.30 -3.85 -25.83
CA ALA A 48 8.68 -4.99 -26.49
C ALA A 48 7.19 -4.75 -26.84
N GLY A 49 6.66 -3.54 -26.63
CA GLY A 49 5.24 -3.22 -26.86
C GLY A 49 4.28 -3.79 -25.82
N VAL A 50 4.79 -4.24 -24.66
CA VAL A 50 3.99 -4.83 -23.58
C VAL A 50 3.86 -3.83 -22.42
N ARG A 51 2.63 -3.39 -22.13
CA ARG A 51 2.35 -2.47 -21.02
C ARG A 51 2.30 -3.17 -19.67
N THR A 52 2.64 -2.45 -18.61
CA THR A 52 2.62 -2.94 -17.23
C THR A 52 1.44 -2.30 -16.49
N TYR A 53 0.75 -3.04 -15.64
CA TYR A 53 -0.26 -2.51 -14.74
C TYR A 53 0.15 -2.88 -13.32
N VAL A 54 0.24 -1.90 -12.43
CA VAL A 54 0.59 -2.13 -11.03
C VAL A 54 -0.69 -2.36 -10.21
N ASP A 55 -0.71 -3.41 -9.41
CA ASP A 55 -1.71 -3.61 -8.35
C ASP A 55 -1.43 -2.62 -7.20
N VAL A 56 -2.29 -1.61 -7.04
CA VAL A 56 -2.12 -0.53 -6.07
C VAL A 56 -3.08 -0.74 -4.90
N VAL A 57 -2.51 -0.85 -3.70
CA VAL A 57 -3.26 -0.93 -2.44
C VAL A 57 -3.19 0.42 -1.72
N PHE A 58 -4.20 1.28 -1.95
CA PHE A 58 -4.29 2.63 -1.36
C PHE A 58 -5.48 2.83 -0.41
N ASN A 59 -6.30 1.79 -0.21
CA ASN A 59 -7.43 1.84 0.71
C ASN A 59 -6.95 1.88 2.17
N HIS A 60 -5.95 1.07 2.51
CA HIS A 60 -5.55 0.81 3.88
C HIS A 60 -4.04 0.59 4.00
N MET A 61 -3.58 0.59 5.25
CA MET A 61 -2.23 0.17 5.65
C MET A 61 -2.29 -1.15 6.43
N ALA A 62 -1.14 -1.72 6.78
CA ALA A 62 -1.03 -3.00 7.49
C ALA A 62 -1.83 -3.03 8.82
N ALA A 63 -2.42 -4.16 9.15
CA ALA A 63 -3.11 -4.40 10.42
C ALA A 63 -2.12 -4.71 11.56
N ASP A 64 -2.64 -4.93 12.76
CA ASP A 64 -1.83 -5.39 13.90
C ASP A 64 -1.07 -6.69 13.55
N GLY A 65 0.19 -6.77 13.95
CA GLY A 65 1.15 -7.79 13.49
C GLY A 65 2.14 -7.24 12.46
N GLY A 66 1.70 -6.32 11.61
CA GLY A 66 2.54 -5.69 10.60
C GLY A 66 3.45 -4.58 11.12
N THR A 67 4.49 -4.97 11.87
CA THR A 67 5.37 -4.04 12.60
C THR A 67 6.63 -3.63 11.85
N TYR A 68 6.98 -4.33 10.78
CA TYR A 68 8.10 -4.00 9.91
C TYR A 68 7.83 -4.39 8.45
N GLY A 69 8.45 -3.66 7.54
CA GLY A 69 8.26 -3.81 6.10
C GLY A 69 9.44 -4.44 5.36
N THR A 70 9.19 -4.82 4.11
CA THR A 70 10.19 -5.40 3.21
C THR A 70 11.36 -4.48 2.87
N ALA A 71 11.24 -3.17 3.10
CA ALA A 71 12.28 -2.17 2.90
C ALA A 71 12.89 -1.67 4.23
N GLY A 72 12.60 -2.36 5.35
CA GLY A 72 13.15 -2.06 6.67
C GLY A 72 12.44 -0.94 7.42
N SER A 73 11.36 -0.37 6.90
CA SER A 73 10.54 0.59 7.65
C SER A 73 9.83 -0.12 8.79
N THR A 74 9.68 0.55 9.93
CA THR A 74 8.85 0.07 11.04
C THR A 74 7.47 0.72 10.99
N ALA A 75 6.48 0.08 11.62
CA ALA A 75 5.15 0.63 11.82
C ALA A 75 4.62 0.23 13.20
N SER A 76 3.66 1.00 13.70
CA SER A 76 2.84 0.65 14.86
C SER A 76 1.37 0.73 14.46
N PRO A 77 0.81 -0.33 13.85
CA PRO A 77 -0.56 -0.34 13.36
C PRO A 77 -1.61 -0.03 14.44
N SER A 78 -1.40 -0.47 15.67
CA SER A 78 -2.32 -0.24 16.80
C SER A 78 -2.48 1.24 17.15
N SER A 79 -1.44 2.04 16.93
CA SER A 79 -1.47 3.51 17.08
C SER A 79 -1.60 4.24 15.73
N LYS A 80 -1.83 3.50 14.63
CA LYS A 80 -1.92 4.02 13.26
C LYS A 80 -0.70 4.85 12.86
N SER A 81 0.49 4.42 13.26
CA SER A 81 1.76 5.07 12.92
C SER A 81 2.49 4.32 11.81
N TYR A 82 2.71 5.00 10.68
CA TYR A 82 3.51 4.51 9.55
C TYR A 82 4.55 5.58 9.18
N PRO A 83 5.64 5.71 9.95
CA PRO A 83 6.60 6.82 9.85
C PRO A 83 7.27 7.00 8.49
N ALA A 84 7.32 5.95 7.67
CA ALA A 84 7.95 6.00 6.35
C ALA A 84 7.08 6.68 5.27
N VAL A 85 5.77 6.83 5.49
CA VAL A 85 4.86 7.67 4.66
C VAL A 85 4.63 9.06 5.25
N PRO A 86 5.28 9.35 6.37
CA PRO A 86 4.70 9.59 7.71
C PRO A 86 3.17 9.72 7.83
N TYR A 87 2.45 8.60 7.90
CA TYR A 87 1.05 8.62 8.38
C TYR A 87 0.96 8.45 9.89
N SER A 88 -0.06 9.10 10.46
CA SER A 88 -0.46 9.11 11.86
C SER A 88 -1.94 8.79 11.99
N SER A 89 -2.45 8.64 13.21
CA SER A 89 -3.89 8.43 13.46
C SER A 89 -4.84 9.47 12.84
N LEU A 90 -4.34 10.67 12.49
CA LEU A 90 -5.12 11.73 11.83
C LEU A 90 -5.43 11.44 10.35
N ASP A 91 -4.73 10.47 9.77
CA ASP A 91 -4.76 10.14 8.34
C ASP A 91 -5.68 8.95 8.02
N PHE A 92 -6.36 8.42 9.04
CA PHE A 92 -7.21 7.24 8.94
C PHE A 92 -8.63 7.55 9.37
N ASN A 93 -9.57 6.77 8.85
CA ASN A 93 -10.93 6.73 9.34
C ASN A 93 -10.97 6.18 10.78
N PRO A 94 -12.06 6.41 11.56
CA PRO A 94 -12.22 5.85 12.89
C PRO A 94 -12.09 4.32 12.91
N THR A 95 -11.52 3.76 13.98
CA THR A 95 -11.38 2.30 14.10
C THR A 95 -12.74 1.65 14.36
N ARG A 96 -13.24 0.97 13.34
CA ARG A 96 -14.49 0.20 13.34
C ARG A 96 -14.40 -0.86 12.25
N ALA A 97 -14.88 -2.07 12.50
CA ALA A 97 -14.89 -3.14 11.50
C ALA A 97 -16.07 -3.02 10.53
N ILE A 98 -15.88 -3.47 9.28
CA ILE A 98 -16.99 -3.72 8.34
C ILE A 98 -17.74 -4.99 8.77
N THR A 99 -19.05 -4.85 8.94
CA THR A 99 -20.01 -5.88 9.38
C THR A 99 -21.28 -5.92 8.53
N ASN A 100 -21.64 -4.82 7.86
CA ASN A 100 -22.84 -4.68 7.04
C ASN A 100 -22.51 -4.16 5.63
N TYR A 101 -22.48 -5.07 4.65
CA TYR A 101 -22.23 -4.73 3.25
C TYR A 101 -23.38 -3.97 2.56
N ASN A 102 -24.55 -3.84 3.20
CA ASN A 102 -25.65 -3.01 2.70
C ASN A 102 -25.53 -1.53 3.14
N ASP A 103 -24.61 -1.20 4.05
CA ASP A 103 -24.30 0.17 4.43
C ASP A 103 -23.06 0.66 3.68
N ALA A 104 -23.27 1.49 2.65
CA ALA A 104 -22.19 2.02 1.84
C ALA A 104 -21.22 2.94 2.63
N ASN A 105 -21.68 3.58 3.71
CA ASN A 105 -20.83 4.39 4.56
C ASN A 105 -19.88 3.48 5.37
N GLU A 106 -20.42 2.39 5.92
CA GLU A 106 -19.61 1.40 6.63
C GLU A 106 -18.59 0.75 5.70
N VAL A 107 -18.99 0.30 4.51
CA VAL A 107 -18.11 -0.35 3.55
C VAL A 107 -16.92 0.53 3.14
N ARG A 108 -17.08 1.86 3.14
CA ARG A 108 -16.06 2.81 2.66
C ARG A 108 -15.20 3.42 3.76
N ASN A 109 -15.69 3.48 5.00
CA ASN A 109 -15.06 4.24 6.07
C ASN A 109 -14.77 3.40 7.32
N CYS A 110 -14.85 2.07 7.22
CA CYS A 110 -14.51 1.14 8.30
C CYS A 110 -13.41 0.17 7.84
N GLU A 111 -12.66 -0.34 8.81
CA GLU A 111 -11.54 -1.24 8.64
C GLU A 111 -12.00 -2.60 8.07
N LEU A 112 -11.56 -2.90 6.86
CA LEU A 112 -11.70 -4.23 6.25
C LEU A 112 -10.79 -5.21 7.00
N VAL A 113 -11.39 -6.16 7.72
CA VAL A 113 -10.67 -7.21 8.49
C VAL A 113 -9.54 -6.67 9.40
N GLY A 114 -9.70 -5.46 9.94
CA GLY A 114 -8.73 -4.81 10.85
C GLY A 114 -7.58 -4.07 10.15
N LEU A 115 -7.56 -4.02 8.82
CA LEU A 115 -6.63 -3.20 8.05
C LEU A 115 -6.92 -1.71 8.31
N ARG A 116 -5.88 -0.93 8.59
CA ARG A 116 -6.05 0.48 8.99
C ARG A 116 -6.51 1.30 7.80
N ASP A 117 -7.76 1.70 7.83
CA ASP A 117 -8.47 2.33 6.71
C ASP A 117 -8.08 3.81 6.57
N LEU A 118 -7.43 4.17 5.45
CA LEU A 118 -6.97 5.53 5.19
C LEU A 118 -8.17 6.43 4.92
N ASN A 119 -8.13 7.67 5.40
CA ASN A 119 -9.15 8.66 5.10
C ASN A 119 -8.79 9.43 3.81
N GLN A 120 -9.29 8.96 2.65
CA GLN A 120 -9.03 9.64 1.38
C GLN A 120 -9.79 10.96 1.22
N GLY A 121 -10.61 11.38 2.19
CA GLY A 121 -11.14 12.73 2.29
C GLY A 121 -10.12 13.75 2.83
N ASN A 122 -9.02 13.29 3.42
CA ASN A 122 -7.93 14.13 3.90
C ASN A 122 -6.98 14.47 2.73
N SER A 123 -6.76 15.77 2.48
CA SER A 123 -5.90 16.23 1.38
C SER A 123 -4.45 15.75 1.50
N TYR A 124 -3.94 15.56 2.72
CA TYR A 124 -2.61 15.01 2.94
C TYR A 124 -2.51 13.55 2.47
N VAL A 125 -3.53 12.75 2.73
CA VAL A 125 -3.61 11.36 2.25
C VAL A 125 -3.69 11.34 0.72
N GLN A 126 -4.52 12.21 0.13
CA GLN A 126 -4.64 12.33 -1.32
C GLN A 126 -3.31 12.71 -1.98
N GLU A 127 -2.57 13.66 -1.42
CA GLU A 127 -1.25 14.08 -1.90
C GLU A 127 -0.29 12.89 -1.88
N LYS A 128 -0.15 12.19 -0.75
CA LYS A 128 0.76 11.05 -0.62
C LYS A 128 0.43 9.89 -1.58
N VAL A 129 -0.86 9.61 -1.78
CA VAL A 129 -1.29 8.59 -2.75
C VAL A 129 -0.99 9.05 -4.18
N SER A 130 -1.25 10.32 -4.49
CA SER A 130 -1.01 10.87 -5.83
C SER A 130 0.48 10.92 -6.16
N ASP A 131 1.34 11.30 -5.22
CA ASP A 131 2.80 11.28 -5.36
C ASP A 131 3.29 9.86 -5.68
N PHE A 132 2.79 8.86 -4.96
CA PHE A 132 3.12 7.46 -5.21
C PHE A 132 2.69 7.00 -6.61
N LEU A 133 1.45 7.32 -7.02
CA LEU A 133 0.94 6.95 -8.34
C LEU A 133 1.71 7.65 -9.48
N ASN A 134 2.00 8.95 -9.33
CA ASN A 134 2.78 9.71 -10.30
C ASN A 134 4.21 9.17 -10.41
N HIS A 135 4.83 8.78 -9.29
CA HIS A 135 6.14 8.15 -9.32
C HIS A 135 6.13 6.82 -10.11
N LEU A 136 5.09 6.00 -9.99
CA LEU A 136 4.94 4.80 -10.83
C LEU A 136 4.79 5.14 -12.33
N ILE A 137 4.05 6.20 -12.66
CA ILE A 137 3.92 6.70 -14.04
C ILE A 137 5.27 7.17 -14.58
N ASP A 138 6.07 7.87 -13.77
CA ASP A 138 7.41 8.33 -14.15
C ASP A 138 8.37 7.16 -14.47
N LEU A 139 8.19 6.00 -13.82
CA LEU A 139 8.91 4.77 -14.13
C LEU A 139 8.43 4.10 -15.45
N GLY A 140 7.35 4.59 -16.03
CA GLY A 140 6.81 4.18 -17.33
C GLY A 140 5.75 3.08 -17.26
N VAL A 141 5.10 2.90 -16.11
CA VAL A 141 3.93 1.99 -15.96
C VAL A 141 2.84 2.39 -16.94
#